data_AF-A0A7L4A5I0-F1
#
_entry.id   AF-A0A7L4A5I0-F1
#
_cell.length_a   1.000
_cell.length_b   1.000
_cell.length_c   1.000
_cell.angle_alpha   90.00
_cell.angle_beta   90.00
_cell.angle_gamma   90.00
#
_symmetry.space_group_name_H-M   'P 1'
#
loop_
_entity.id
_entity.type
_entity.pdbx_description
1 polymer ?
#
loop_
_entity_poly.entity_id
_entity_poly.type
_entity_poly.pdbx_seq_one_letter_code
_entity_poly.pdbx_strand_id
1 'polypeptide(L)'
;VGGLHRFPAERKVVSRAWAKREMESRQHYGGRAAFHLGVTPSILRKRYNMTGGDIGLLPNNSQACAQFLEQYFHQADLAEFMQLFGSSFGHRSEVDQVVGHQGKGKAGLEASLDVEYIMSTGANISTWVFSNAGRHESQEPFLAWLLLLSNMSSLPWVHSVSYGDDEDSLSRAYMERVNMEFMKAASRGLTILFASGDDGAGCRRVPGGNHTFRPSFPASSPYVTTVGGTSFKNP
;
A
#
# COMPACT_ATOMS: atom_id res chain seq x y z
N VAL A 1 -10.16 1.13 2.03
CA VAL A 1 -9.53 -0.19 1.84
C VAL A 1 -9.42 -0.89 3.21
N GLY A 2 -9.53 -2.22 3.27
CA GLY A 2 -9.54 -2.98 4.54
C GLY A 2 -8.37 -3.94 4.63
N GLY A 3 -7.36 -3.59 5.44
CA GLY A 3 -6.31 -4.51 5.91
C GLY A 3 -6.73 -5.18 7.22
N LEU A 4 -6.20 -6.37 7.50
CA LEU A 4 -6.46 -7.06 8.75
C LEU A 4 -5.51 -6.52 9.83
N HIS A 5 -6.04 -5.76 10.78
CA HIS A 5 -5.26 -4.97 11.74
C HIS A 5 -4.47 -5.78 12.79
N ARG A 6 -4.65 -7.11 12.81
CA ARG A 6 -3.92 -8.15 13.57
C ARG A 6 -4.68 -9.47 13.44
N PHE A 7 -3.95 -10.57 13.34
CA PHE A 7 -4.57 -11.87 13.60
C PHE A 7 -4.86 -12.04 15.10
N PRO A 8 -5.95 -12.73 15.47
CA PRO A 8 -6.25 -12.95 16.87
C PRO A 8 -5.09 -13.69 17.54
N ALA A 9 -4.67 -13.24 18.72
CA ALA A 9 -3.63 -13.90 19.53
C ALA A 9 -3.94 -15.38 19.82
N GLU A 10 -5.21 -15.79 19.71
CA GLU A 10 -5.63 -17.17 19.85
C GLU A 10 -5.87 -17.85 18.50
N ARG A 11 -4.91 -18.68 18.09
CA ARG A 11 -5.02 -19.69 17.01
C ARG A 11 -6.33 -20.49 17.04
N LYS A 12 -6.94 -20.65 18.23
CA LYS A 12 -8.19 -21.39 18.44
C LYS A 12 -9.40 -20.76 17.75
N VAL A 13 -9.46 -19.44 17.54
CA VAL A 13 -10.62 -18.79 16.89
C VAL A 13 -10.63 -19.09 15.39
N VAL A 14 -9.47 -18.98 14.74
CA VAL A 14 -9.29 -19.37 13.33
C VAL A 14 -9.53 -20.88 13.19
N SER A 15 -8.90 -21.70 14.04
CA SER A 15 -9.06 -23.16 14.00
C SER A 15 -10.51 -23.62 14.26
N ARG A 16 -11.27 -22.94 15.12
CA ARG A 16 -12.70 -23.23 15.33
C ARG A 16 -13.55 -22.90 14.10
N ALA A 17 -13.28 -21.81 13.39
CA ALA A 17 -13.98 -21.49 12.15
C ALA A 17 -13.69 -22.53 11.04
N TRP A 18 -12.45 -23.04 11.00
CA TRP A 18 -12.05 -24.12 10.08
C TRP A 18 -12.62 -25.48 10.49
N ALA A 19 -12.63 -25.84 11.77
CA ALA A 19 -13.18 -27.11 12.28
C ALA A 19 -14.70 -27.18 12.16
N LYS A 20 -15.41 -26.05 12.34
CA LYS A 20 -16.87 -25.97 12.12
C LYS A 20 -17.22 -26.26 10.65
N ARG A 21 -16.33 -25.93 9.72
CA ARG A 21 -16.44 -26.16 8.27
C ARG A 21 -16.38 -27.64 7.89
N GLU A 22 -15.57 -28.44 8.58
CA GLU A 22 -15.54 -29.90 8.35
C GLU A 22 -16.81 -30.58 8.86
N MET A 23 -17.33 -30.16 10.03
CA MET A 23 -18.56 -30.72 10.60
C MET A 23 -19.83 -30.33 9.85
N GLU A 24 -19.96 -29.07 9.38
CA GLU A 24 -21.15 -28.58 8.68
C GLU A 24 -21.21 -29.05 7.20
N SER A 25 -20.14 -29.66 6.66
CA SER A 25 -20.10 -30.15 5.29
C SER A 25 -20.94 -31.42 5.01
N ARG A 26 -21.58 -32.01 6.04
CA ARG A 26 -22.33 -33.27 5.92
C ARG A 26 -23.85 -33.15 5.88
N GLN A 27 -24.46 -31.99 6.14
CA GLN A 27 -25.92 -31.85 6.08
C GLN A 27 -26.38 -30.49 5.55
N HIS A 28 -27.22 -30.57 4.50
CA HIS A 28 -28.17 -29.57 3.98
C HIS A 28 -27.77 -28.70 2.77
N TYR A 29 -28.53 -28.94 1.70
CA TYR A 29 -28.79 -28.06 0.55
C TYR A 29 -29.51 -26.79 1.01
N GLY A 30 -28.99 -25.62 0.62
CA GLY A 30 -29.68 -24.33 0.76
C GLY A 30 -28.72 -23.16 1.01
N GLY A 31 -28.34 -22.46 -0.07
CA GLY A 31 -27.71 -21.13 -0.04
C GLY A 31 -26.51 -20.96 0.91
N ARG A 32 -25.30 -21.27 0.43
CA ARG A 32 -24.06 -20.88 1.14
C ARG A 32 -24.02 -19.36 1.27
N ALA A 33 -24.26 -18.82 2.46
CA ALA A 33 -23.76 -17.51 2.83
C ALA A 33 -22.22 -17.59 2.77
N ALA A 34 -21.65 -17.11 1.67
CA ALA A 34 -20.20 -17.04 1.51
C ALA A 34 -19.69 -15.92 2.43
N PHE A 35 -19.08 -16.30 3.55
CA PHE A 35 -18.32 -15.35 4.37
C PHE A 35 -17.07 -14.95 3.58
N HIS A 36 -17.07 -13.75 2.99
CA HIS A 36 -15.93 -13.22 2.25
C HIS A 36 -15.00 -12.47 3.20
N LEU A 37 -13.78 -12.98 3.41
CA LEU A 37 -12.77 -12.41 4.33
C LEU A 37 -12.14 -11.09 3.83
N GLY A 38 -12.71 -10.50 2.77
CA GLY A 38 -12.10 -9.41 2.02
C GLY A 38 -11.22 -9.92 0.88
N VAL A 39 -10.59 -8.98 0.18
CA VAL A 39 -9.65 -9.29 -0.91
C VAL A 39 -8.34 -9.75 -0.28
N THR A 40 -7.82 -10.92 -0.66
CA THR A 40 -6.54 -11.48 -0.20
C THR A 40 -5.51 -11.51 -1.33
N PRO A 41 -4.21 -11.73 -1.04
CA PRO A 41 -3.19 -11.97 -2.07
C PRO A 41 -3.59 -12.97 -3.15
N SER A 42 -4.16 -14.12 -2.77
CA SER A 42 -4.59 -15.14 -3.74
C SER A 42 -5.74 -14.66 -4.64
N ILE A 43 -6.66 -13.84 -4.12
CA ILE A 43 -7.74 -13.24 -4.91
C ILE A 43 -7.16 -12.25 -5.92
N LEU A 44 -6.24 -11.38 -5.51
CA LEU A 44 -5.60 -10.41 -6.43
C LEU A 44 -4.79 -11.11 -7.51
N ARG A 45 -3.93 -12.05 -7.12
CA ARG A 45 -3.11 -12.83 -8.07
C ARG A 45 -3.99 -13.56 -9.08
N LYS A 46 -5.07 -14.22 -8.62
CA LYS A 46 -6.03 -14.86 -9.52
C LYS A 46 -6.74 -13.86 -10.44
N ARG A 47 -7.20 -12.72 -9.92
CA ARG A 47 -7.91 -11.70 -10.71
C ARG A 47 -7.04 -11.10 -11.81
N TYR A 48 -5.77 -10.87 -11.52
CA TYR A 48 -4.82 -10.28 -12.45
C TYR A 48 -3.93 -11.32 -13.15
N ASN A 49 -4.39 -12.58 -13.22
CA ASN A 49 -3.76 -13.67 -13.97
C ASN A 49 -2.30 -13.96 -13.60
N MET A 50 -1.94 -13.80 -12.32
CA MET A 50 -0.62 -14.12 -11.78
C MET A 50 -0.60 -15.56 -11.29
N THR A 51 0.24 -16.38 -11.90
CA THR A 51 0.51 -17.76 -11.53
C THR A 51 1.44 -17.85 -10.32
N GLY A 52 1.66 -19.05 -9.78
CA GLY A 52 2.64 -19.26 -8.71
C GLY A 52 4.10 -19.02 -9.14
N GLY A 53 4.37 -19.04 -10.45
CA GLY A 53 5.70 -18.77 -11.03
C GLY A 53 5.96 -17.29 -11.32
N ASP A 54 4.94 -16.43 -11.28
CA ASP A 54 5.07 -14.99 -11.53
C ASP A 54 5.60 -14.28 -10.27
N ILE A 55 6.88 -14.49 -10.00
CA ILE A 55 7.63 -13.97 -8.85
C ILE A 55 8.98 -13.42 -9.31
N GLY A 56 9.58 -12.53 -8.52
CA GLY A 56 10.91 -11.99 -8.76
C GLY A 56 12.00 -13.06 -8.68
N LEU A 57 12.88 -13.09 -9.68
CA LEU A 57 14.04 -14.00 -9.74
C LEU A 57 15.38 -13.27 -9.88
N LEU A 58 15.35 -12.00 -10.29
CA LEU A 58 16.56 -11.21 -10.54
C LEU A 58 17.03 -10.52 -9.25
N PRO A 59 18.28 -10.70 -8.82
CA PRO A 59 18.78 -10.19 -7.55
C PRO A 59 18.93 -8.65 -7.52
N ASN A 60 19.05 -8.01 -8.68
CA ASN A 60 19.24 -6.56 -8.80
C ASN A 60 17.92 -5.79 -9.03
N ASN A 61 16.77 -6.47 -8.91
CA ASN A 61 15.47 -5.83 -8.98
C ASN A 61 14.95 -5.59 -7.56
N SER A 62 14.46 -4.38 -7.29
CA SER A 62 13.90 -4.00 -6.00
C SER A 62 12.73 -3.03 -6.16
N GLN A 63 11.85 -3.05 -5.16
CA GLN A 63 10.65 -2.23 -5.06
C GLN A 63 10.57 -1.59 -3.66
N ALA A 64 9.73 -0.58 -3.51
CA ALA A 64 9.52 0.08 -2.23
C ALA A 64 8.11 0.56 -2.02
N CYS A 65 7.72 0.67 -0.75
CA CYS A 65 6.64 1.54 -0.31
C CYS A 65 7.19 2.72 0.51
N ALA A 66 6.51 3.85 0.44
CA ALA A 66 6.81 5.02 1.26
C ALA A 66 5.59 5.41 2.08
N GLN A 67 5.78 5.50 3.39
CA GLN A 67 4.73 5.83 4.36
C GLN A 67 5.09 7.11 5.12
N PHE A 68 4.11 8.00 5.19
CA PHE A 68 4.20 9.29 5.88
C PHE A 68 3.19 9.28 7.04
N LEU A 69 3.35 10.20 8.00
CA LEU A 69 2.61 10.23 9.29
C LEU A 69 3.13 9.26 10.35
N GLU A 70 2.49 9.23 11.52
CA GLU A 70 2.85 8.40 12.69
C GLU A 70 2.31 6.96 12.58
N GLN A 71 2.41 6.38 11.38
CA GLN A 71 2.08 4.99 11.13
C GLN A 71 3.36 4.21 10.85
N TYR A 72 3.38 2.95 11.28
CA TYR A 72 4.55 2.08 11.28
C TYR A 72 4.13 0.70 10.78
N PHE A 73 5.00 0.01 10.03
CA PHE A 73 4.79 -1.41 9.74
C PHE A 73 5.59 -2.21 10.76
N HIS A 74 5.09 -3.39 11.15
CA HIS A 74 5.83 -4.29 12.03
C HIS A 74 6.28 -5.51 11.23
N GLN A 75 7.57 -5.83 11.32
CA GLN A 75 8.15 -6.98 10.63
C GLN A 75 7.50 -8.31 11.07
N ALA A 76 7.08 -8.42 12.34
CA ALA A 76 6.35 -9.59 12.83
C ALA A 76 4.97 -9.74 12.17
N ASP A 77 4.25 -8.63 11.97
CA ASP A 77 2.93 -8.62 11.35
C ASP A 77 3.04 -9.03 9.86
N LEU A 78 4.04 -8.51 9.15
CA LEU A 78 4.34 -8.93 7.77
C LEU A 78 4.63 -10.44 7.66
N ALA A 79 5.45 -10.97 8.58
CA ALA A 79 5.79 -12.40 8.58
C ALA A 79 4.55 -13.27 8.84
N GLU A 80 3.68 -12.85 9.77
CA GLU A 80 2.41 -13.53 10.04
C GLU A 80 1.44 -13.44 8.84
N PHE A 81 1.32 -12.27 8.22
CA PHE A 81 0.53 -12.07 6.99
C PHE A 81 0.97 -13.03 5.88
N MET A 82 2.29 -13.12 5.64
CA MET A 82 2.85 -14.00 4.62
C MET A 82 2.65 -15.48 4.96
N GLN A 83 2.75 -15.86 6.23
CA GLN A 83 2.41 -17.23 6.67
C GLN A 83 0.95 -17.59 6.36
N LEU A 84 0.03 -16.63 6.49
CA LEU A 84 -1.40 -16.89 6.37
C LEU A 84 -1.91 -16.78 4.93
N PHE A 85 -1.32 -15.91 4.12
CA PHE A 85 -1.81 -15.61 2.77
C PHE A 85 -0.81 -15.89 1.63
N GLY A 86 0.47 -16.09 1.94
CA GLY A 86 1.55 -16.26 0.96
C GLY A 86 1.75 -17.71 0.48
N SER A 87 1.05 -18.70 1.02
CA SER A 87 1.32 -20.14 0.77
C SER A 87 1.16 -20.61 -0.68
N SER A 88 0.56 -19.81 -1.55
CA SER A 88 0.29 -20.15 -2.96
C SER A 88 1.36 -19.67 -3.96
N PHE A 89 2.40 -18.98 -3.49
CA PHE A 89 3.49 -18.44 -4.32
C PHE A 89 4.79 -18.30 -3.52
N GLY A 90 5.94 -18.31 -4.20
CA GLY A 90 7.23 -18.01 -3.55
C GLY A 90 7.28 -16.56 -3.09
N HIS A 91 7.60 -16.31 -1.82
CA HIS A 91 7.59 -14.98 -1.22
C HIS A 91 8.72 -14.78 -0.22
N ARG A 92 9.00 -13.51 0.07
CA ARG A 92 9.82 -13.08 1.20
C ARG A 92 8.88 -12.76 2.37
N SER A 93 9.33 -13.03 3.58
CA SER A 93 8.58 -12.66 4.81
C SER A 93 9.19 -11.47 5.52
N GLU A 94 10.28 -10.92 4.99
CA GLU A 94 11.04 -9.81 5.55
C GLU A 94 11.36 -8.76 4.49
N VAL A 95 11.33 -7.49 4.91
CA VAL A 95 11.82 -6.38 4.09
C VAL A 95 13.35 -6.36 4.16
N ASP A 96 14.00 -5.96 3.07
CA ASP A 96 15.46 -5.94 3.00
C ASP A 96 16.06 -4.69 3.63
N GLN A 97 15.29 -3.60 3.63
CA GLN A 97 15.76 -2.33 4.13
C GLN A 97 14.62 -1.47 4.65
N VAL A 98 14.85 -0.84 5.80
CA VAL A 98 14.01 0.24 6.31
C VAL A 98 14.83 1.51 6.29
N VAL A 99 14.35 2.52 5.57
CA VAL A 99 15.00 3.83 5.44
C VAL A 99 14.22 4.84 6.28
N GLY A 100 14.91 5.62 7.10
CA GLY A 100 14.31 6.57 8.03
C GLY A 100 14.15 5.99 9.44
N HIS A 101 13.26 6.56 10.24
CA HIS A 101 13.04 6.16 11.63
C HIS A 101 11.65 5.52 11.80
N GLN A 102 11.64 4.26 12.24
CA GLN A 102 10.45 3.60 12.77
C GLN A 102 10.44 3.83 14.29
N GLY A 103 9.51 4.65 14.77
CA GLY A 103 9.23 4.78 16.19
C GLY A 103 8.66 3.47 16.76
N LYS A 104 8.58 3.37 18.10
CA LYS A 104 7.98 2.21 18.80
C LYS A 104 6.43 2.23 18.80
N GLY A 105 5.83 2.94 17.84
CA GLY A 105 4.39 3.12 17.75
C GLY A 105 3.65 1.83 17.40
N LYS A 106 2.32 1.85 17.55
CA LYS A 106 1.47 0.76 17.08
C LYS A 106 1.60 0.65 15.57
N ALA A 107 1.53 -0.58 15.05
CA ALA A 107 1.41 -0.80 13.62
C ALA A 107 0.18 -0.03 13.09
N GLY A 108 0.39 0.76 12.04
CA GLY A 108 -0.66 1.51 11.36
C GLY A 108 -1.28 0.66 10.26
N LEU A 109 -2.60 0.77 10.10
CA LEU A 109 -3.33 0.01 9.08
C LEU A 109 -2.76 0.26 7.68
N GLU A 110 -2.44 1.52 7.35
CA GLU A 110 -1.94 1.90 6.03
C GLU A 110 -0.52 1.37 5.80
N ALA A 111 0.35 1.56 6.80
CA ALA A 111 1.74 1.12 6.70
C ALA A 111 1.89 -0.41 6.57
N SER A 112 1.04 -1.19 7.27
CA SER A 112 0.98 -2.64 7.07
C SER A 112 0.40 -3.00 5.70
N LEU A 113 -0.70 -2.36 5.29
CA LEU A 113 -1.35 -2.62 4.01
C LEU A 113 -0.40 -2.45 2.83
N ASP A 114 0.35 -1.35 2.79
CA ASP A 114 1.28 -1.02 1.71
C ASP A 114 2.34 -2.11 1.53
N VAL A 115 3.00 -2.52 2.62
CA VAL A 115 4.09 -3.51 2.57
C VAL A 115 3.60 -4.94 2.31
N GLU A 116 2.49 -5.33 2.94
CA GLU A 116 1.91 -6.67 2.80
C GLU A 116 1.46 -6.94 1.35
N TYR A 117 0.85 -5.95 0.70
CA TYR A 117 0.31 -6.11 -0.64
C TYR A 117 1.34 -5.90 -1.74
N ILE A 118 2.29 -4.97 -1.59
CA ILE A 118 3.38 -4.83 -2.58
C ILE A 118 4.24 -6.11 -2.63
N MET A 119 4.50 -6.74 -1.47
CA MET A 119 5.24 -8.01 -1.39
C MET A 119 4.41 -9.23 -1.82
N SER A 120 3.10 -9.09 -2.01
CA SER A 120 2.21 -10.14 -2.49
C SER A 120 2.05 -10.14 -4.01
N THR A 121 1.93 -8.96 -4.60
CA THR A 121 1.83 -8.78 -6.06
C THR A 121 3.24 -8.77 -6.68
N GLY A 122 4.15 -7.95 -6.16
CA GLY A 122 5.59 -8.00 -6.42
C GLY A 122 6.29 -9.07 -5.58
N ALA A 123 5.82 -10.30 -5.66
CA ALA A 123 6.31 -11.40 -4.81
C ALA A 123 7.78 -11.75 -5.10
N ASN A 124 8.52 -12.10 -4.06
CA ASN A 124 9.94 -12.47 -4.10
C ASN A 124 10.90 -11.40 -4.67
N ILE A 125 10.49 -10.13 -4.67
CA ILE A 125 11.34 -8.99 -5.07
C ILE A 125 11.89 -8.32 -3.80
N SER A 126 13.14 -7.86 -3.84
CA SER A 126 13.72 -7.13 -2.71
C SER A 126 12.90 -5.89 -2.40
N THR A 127 12.46 -5.73 -1.16
CA THR A 127 11.47 -4.70 -0.80
C THR A 127 12.02 -3.79 0.28
N TRP A 128 11.95 -2.48 0.04
CA TRP A 128 12.37 -1.44 0.99
C TRP A 128 11.15 -0.69 1.53
N VAL A 129 11.24 -0.23 2.77
CA VAL A 129 10.20 0.62 3.38
C VAL A 129 10.82 1.96 3.76
N PHE A 130 10.31 3.04 3.18
CA PHE A 130 10.68 4.40 3.57
C PHE A 130 9.70 4.89 4.64
N SER A 131 10.22 5.13 5.84
CA SER A 131 9.48 5.53 7.03
C SER A 131 10.00 6.86 7.56
N ASN A 132 9.34 7.93 7.13
CA ASN A 132 9.63 9.29 7.62
C ASN A 132 8.54 9.71 8.60
N ALA A 133 8.48 9.01 9.74
CA ALA A 133 7.48 9.26 10.75
C ALA A 133 7.79 10.50 11.59
N GLY A 134 6.73 11.21 11.98
CA GLY A 134 6.79 12.43 12.78
C GLY A 134 5.80 13.46 12.26
N ARG A 135 4.98 14.03 13.15
CA ARG A 135 4.22 15.25 12.83
C ARG A 135 5.22 16.41 12.81
N HIS A 136 5.68 16.75 11.63
CA HIS A 136 6.30 18.05 11.42
C HIS A 136 5.18 19.05 11.14
N GLU A 137 5.27 20.27 11.66
CA GLU A 137 4.26 21.33 11.45
C GLU A 137 4.11 21.72 9.97
N SER A 138 4.98 21.20 9.11
CA SER A 138 5.08 21.45 7.68
C SER A 138 4.98 20.14 6.88
N GLN A 139 4.65 20.25 5.59
CA GLN A 139 4.66 19.15 4.61
C GLN A 139 6.06 18.61 4.26
N GLU A 140 7.00 18.80 5.17
CA GLU A 140 8.41 18.44 5.05
C GLU A 140 8.68 16.94 4.92
N PRO A 141 7.95 16.01 5.58
CA PRO A 141 8.29 14.59 5.49
C PRO A 141 8.21 14.04 4.06
N PHE A 142 7.21 14.49 3.30
CA PHE A 142 7.00 14.09 1.92
C PHE A 142 8.09 14.64 0.99
N LEU A 143 8.36 15.95 1.06
CA LEU A 143 9.41 16.57 0.25
C LEU A 143 10.80 16.03 0.64
N ALA A 144 11.06 15.79 1.92
CA ALA A 144 12.32 15.22 2.40
C ALA A 144 12.56 13.82 1.82
N TRP A 145 11.53 12.99 1.68
CA TRP A 145 11.64 11.72 0.99
C TRP A 145 12.05 11.89 -0.48
N LEU A 146 11.44 12.82 -1.22
CA LEU A 146 11.82 13.10 -2.61
C LEU A 146 13.26 13.60 -2.75
N LEU A 147 13.69 14.46 -1.83
CA LEU A 147 15.08 14.95 -1.78
C LEU A 147 16.06 13.83 -1.43
N LEU A 148 15.67 12.93 -0.53
CA LEU A 148 16.44 11.75 -0.19
C LEU A 148 16.61 10.84 -1.41
N LEU A 149 15.55 10.60 -2.19
CA LEU A 149 15.66 9.84 -3.44
C LEU A 149 16.73 10.47 -4.34
N SER A 150 16.66 11.79 -4.56
CA SER A 150 17.65 12.51 -5.38
C SER A 150 19.09 12.39 -4.87
N ASN A 151 19.30 12.13 -3.58
CA ASN A 151 20.62 12.04 -2.96
C ASN A 151 21.16 10.59 -2.86
N MET A 152 20.36 9.59 -3.18
CA MET A 152 20.76 8.18 -3.13
C MET A 152 21.15 7.67 -4.52
N SER A 153 22.32 7.05 -4.65
CA SER A 153 22.81 6.50 -5.92
C SER A 153 22.15 5.18 -6.30
N SER A 154 21.86 4.33 -5.31
CA SER A 154 21.13 3.07 -5.47
C SER A 154 19.75 3.18 -4.84
N LEU A 155 18.72 2.88 -5.63
CA LEU A 155 17.32 2.96 -5.22
C LEU A 155 16.52 1.79 -5.80
N PRO A 156 15.41 1.41 -5.14
CA PRO A 156 14.36 0.61 -5.74
C PRO A 156 13.81 1.26 -7.01
N TRP A 157 13.49 0.44 -8.02
CA TRP A 157 13.03 0.94 -9.32
C TRP A 157 11.57 1.38 -9.30
N VAL A 158 10.77 0.77 -8.42
CA VAL A 158 9.33 1.00 -8.28
C VAL A 158 9.03 1.47 -6.87
N HIS A 159 8.37 2.61 -6.74
CA HIS A 159 7.90 3.18 -5.48
C HIS A 159 6.37 3.28 -5.48
N SER A 160 5.71 2.57 -4.57
CA SER A 160 4.27 2.70 -4.31
C SER A 160 4.04 3.64 -3.14
N VAL A 161 3.15 4.63 -3.32
CA VAL A 161 2.96 5.70 -2.33
C VAL A 161 1.48 5.97 -2.08
N SER A 162 1.07 5.83 -0.82
CA SER A 162 -0.29 6.10 -0.34
C SER A 162 -0.31 7.41 0.45
N TYR A 163 -0.24 8.54 -0.27
CA TYR A 163 -0.22 9.89 0.31
C TYR A 163 -0.90 10.90 -0.62
N GLY A 164 -1.64 11.83 -0.03
CA GLY A 164 -2.20 12.96 -0.77
C GLY A 164 -2.76 14.03 0.15
N ASP A 165 -2.66 15.27 -0.31
CA ASP A 165 -3.32 16.45 0.23
C ASP A 165 -4.30 16.99 -0.83
N ASP A 166 -5.26 17.81 -0.42
CA ASP A 166 -6.07 18.55 -1.38
C ASP A 166 -5.19 19.52 -2.17
N GLU A 167 -5.24 19.49 -3.51
CA GLU A 167 -4.32 20.28 -4.36
C GLU A 167 -4.43 21.80 -4.06
N ASP A 168 -5.63 22.29 -3.79
CA ASP A 168 -5.89 23.69 -3.48
C ASP A 168 -5.50 24.11 -2.06
N SER A 169 -5.08 23.18 -1.20
CA SER A 169 -4.47 23.48 0.09
C SER A 169 -2.98 23.80 0.00
N LEU A 170 -2.36 23.51 -1.15
CA LEU A 170 -0.93 23.62 -1.36
C LEU A 170 -0.55 24.94 -2.03
N SER A 171 0.63 25.47 -1.67
CA SER A 171 1.20 26.58 -2.43
C SER A 171 1.65 26.11 -3.81
N ARG A 172 1.46 26.96 -4.83
CA ARG A 172 1.96 26.69 -6.18
C ARG A 172 3.46 26.41 -6.21
N ALA A 173 4.24 27.18 -5.45
CA ALA A 173 5.69 27.00 -5.36
C ALA A 173 6.09 25.61 -4.80
N TYR A 174 5.35 25.12 -3.81
CA TYR A 174 5.56 23.77 -3.28
C TYR A 174 5.24 22.70 -4.33
N MET A 175 4.10 22.80 -5.00
CA MET A 175 3.70 21.83 -6.04
C MET A 175 4.67 21.83 -7.23
N GLU A 176 5.12 23.00 -7.69
CA GLU A 176 6.14 23.12 -8.74
C GLU A 176 7.47 22.49 -8.31
N ARG A 177 7.87 22.68 -7.04
CA ARG A 177 9.06 22.02 -6.48
C ARG A 177 8.90 20.51 -6.44
N VAL A 178 7.79 19.98 -5.92
CA VAL A 178 7.54 18.54 -5.88
C VAL A 178 7.54 17.95 -7.30
N ASN A 179 6.88 18.61 -8.26
CA ASN A 179 6.90 18.21 -9.66
C ASN A 179 8.31 18.17 -10.25
N MET A 180 9.18 19.11 -9.87
CA MET A 180 10.59 19.07 -10.27
C MET A 180 11.32 17.84 -9.71
N GLU A 181 11.04 17.45 -8.47
CA GLU A 181 11.62 16.23 -7.90
C GLU A 181 11.09 14.96 -8.58
N PHE A 182 9.81 14.91 -8.97
CA PHE A 182 9.29 13.79 -9.79
C PHE A 182 9.94 13.73 -11.16
N MET A 183 10.14 14.87 -11.84
CA MET A 183 10.87 14.91 -13.10
C MET A 183 12.31 14.36 -12.96
N LYS A 184 12.99 14.68 -11.85
CA LYS A 184 14.32 14.13 -11.53
C LYS A 184 14.27 12.63 -11.26
N ALA A 185 13.24 12.12 -10.59
CA ALA A 185 13.06 10.69 -10.38
C ALA A 185 12.80 9.95 -11.70
N ALA A 186 11.92 10.50 -12.54
CA ALA A 186 11.59 9.96 -13.85
C ALA A 186 12.81 9.96 -14.79
N SER A 187 13.65 11.00 -14.78
CA SER A 187 14.88 11.04 -15.59
C SER A 187 15.92 10.00 -15.17
N ARG A 188 15.81 9.47 -13.95
CA ARG A 188 16.61 8.35 -13.45
C ARG A 188 15.98 6.98 -13.72
N GLY A 189 14.83 6.93 -14.39
CA GLY A 189 14.11 5.69 -14.71
C GLY A 189 13.30 5.11 -13.56
N LEU A 190 13.00 5.89 -12.52
CA LEU A 190 12.16 5.44 -11.41
C LEU A 190 10.68 5.48 -11.80
N THR A 191 9.94 4.45 -11.43
CA THR A 191 8.47 4.44 -11.49
C THR A 191 7.92 4.80 -10.12
N ILE A 192 7.14 5.89 -10.05
CA ILE A 192 6.46 6.30 -8.82
C ILE A 192 4.96 6.23 -9.04
N LEU A 193 4.28 5.43 -8.23
CA LEU A 193 2.83 5.25 -8.23
C LEU A 193 2.22 5.96 -7.03
N PHE A 194 1.14 6.71 -7.27
CA PHE A 194 0.35 7.35 -6.22
C PHE A 194 -1.10 6.87 -6.24
N ALA A 195 -1.68 6.65 -5.07
CA ALA A 195 -3.12 6.44 -4.95
C ALA A 195 -3.89 7.70 -5.42
N SER A 196 -5.01 7.53 -6.13
CA SER A 196 -5.85 8.65 -6.58
C SER A 196 -6.61 9.36 -5.45
N GLY A 197 -6.67 8.74 -4.27
CA GLY A 197 -7.47 9.16 -3.12
C GLY A 197 -8.80 8.40 -2.99
N ASP A 198 -9.38 8.49 -1.79
CA ASP A 198 -10.57 7.73 -1.37
C ASP A 198 -11.87 8.55 -1.42
N ASP A 199 -11.80 9.84 -1.77
CA ASP A 199 -12.92 10.80 -1.74
C ASP A 199 -13.65 10.97 -3.09
N GLY A 200 -13.40 10.06 -4.05
CA GLY A 200 -13.93 10.16 -5.40
C GLY A 200 -13.42 11.42 -6.12
N ALA A 201 -14.33 12.26 -6.65
CA ALA A 201 -13.96 13.53 -7.25
C ALA A 201 -13.61 14.64 -6.22
N GLY A 202 -13.73 14.34 -4.92
CA GLY A 202 -13.62 15.31 -3.85
C GLY A 202 -14.75 16.34 -3.87
N CYS A 203 -14.78 17.22 -2.88
CA CYS A 203 -15.76 18.31 -2.82
C CYS A 203 -15.17 19.55 -2.13
N ARG A 204 -14.96 20.62 -2.90
CA ARG A 204 -14.62 21.94 -2.37
C ARG A 204 -15.92 22.69 -2.08
N ARG A 205 -16.21 22.89 -0.79
CA ARG A 205 -17.36 23.66 -0.34
C ARG A 205 -17.11 25.15 -0.56
N VAL A 206 -18.04 25.80 -1.24
CA VAL A 206 -18.01 27.25 -1.49
C VAL A 206 -19.24 27.85 -0.82
N PRO A 207 -19.08 28.54 0.34
CA PRO A 207 -20.21 29.16 1.03
C PRO A 207 -20.96 30.13 0.12
N GLY A 208 -22.26 29.91 -0.08
CA GLY A 208 -23.10 30.75 -0.95
C GLY A 208 -22.88 30.56 -2.46
N GLY A 209 -22.13 29.54 -2.88
CA GLY A 209 -21.87 29.22 -4.28
C GLY A 209 -22.04 27.73 -4.61
N ASN A 210 -21.74 27.37 -5.86
CA ASN A 210 -21.77 25.96 -6.29
C ASN A 210 -20.53 25.24 -5.78
N HIS A 211 -20.73 24.08 -5.16
CA HIS A 211 -19.64 23.17 -4.84
C HIS A 211 -18.94 22.70 -6.12
N THR A 212 -17.63 22.47 -6.02
CA THR A 212 -16.80 22.02 -7.14
C THR A 212 -16.02 20.77 -6.76
N PHE A 213 -15.58 20.00 -7.76
CA PHE A 213 -14.66 18.89 -7.54
C PHE A 213 -13.33 19.39 -7.00
N ARG A 214 -12.65 18.55 -6.22
CA ARG A 214 -11.44 18.90 -5.49
C ARG A 214 -10.37 17.83 -5.74
N PRO A 215 -9.44 18.05 -6.68
CA PRO A 215 -8.38 17.10 -6.96
C PRO A 215 -7.38 17.00 -5.80
N SER A 216 -6.66 15.88 -5.75
CA SER A 216 -5.61 15.61 -4.78
C SER A 216 -4.22 15.71 -5.44
N PHE A 217 -3.24 16.15 -4.67
CA PHE A 217 -1.83 16.17 -5.04
C PHE A 217 -1.06 15.30 -4.02
N PRO A 218 -0.13 14.42 -4.43
CA PRO A 218 0.55 14.38 -5.73
C PRO A 218 -0.16 13.66 -6.89
N ALA A 219 -1.35 13.08 -6.68
CA ALA A 219 -2.07 12.32 -7.69
C ALA A 219 -2.37 13.10 -8.99
N SER A 220 -2.48 14.43 -8.94
CA SER A 220 -2.65 15.28 -10.12
C SER A 220 -1.35 15.63 -10.87
N SER A 221 -0.18 15.24 -10.35
CA SER A 221 1.10 15.48 -11.03
C SER A 221 1.17 14.72 -12.37
N PRO A 222 1.61 15.36 -13.48
CA PRO A 222 1.76 14.68 -14.76
C PRO A 222 2.99 13.76 -14.83
N TYR A 223 3.80 13.70 -13.77
CA TYR A 223 5.07 12.98 -13.73
C TYR A 223 5.02 11.70 -12.87
N VAL A 224 3.83 11.30 -12.42
CA VAL A 224 3.59 10.08 -11.66
C VAL A 224 2.54 9.21 -12.33
N THR A 225 2.49 7.93 -11.97
CA THR A 225 1.38 7.06 -12.37
C THR A 225 0.34 7.03 -11.26
N THR A 226 -0.81 7.66 -11.50
CA THR A 226 -1.91 7.69 -10.54
C THR A 226 -2.80 6.45 -10.69
N VAL A 227 -3.05 5.75 -9.58
CA VAL A 227 -3.75 4.46 -9.54
C VAL A 227 -5.09 4.62 -8.83
N GLY A 228 -6.18 4.32 -9.54
CA GLY A 228 -7.55 4.34 -9.00
C GLY A 228 -7.99 3.01 -8.39
N GLY A 229 -9.20 3.00 -7.80
CA GLY A 229 -9.80 1.83 -7.16
C GLY A 229 -10.87 1.14 -8.00
N THR A 230 -11.02 -0.18 -7.83
CA THR A 230 -12.14 -0.97 -8.41
C THR A 230 -12.71 -1.93 -7.36
N SER A 231 -13.91 -2.46 -7.61
CA SER A 231 -14.56 -3.43 -6.73
C SER A 231 -15.14 -4.61 -7.51
N PHE A 232 -15.31 -5.75 -6.83
CA PHE A 232 -16.04 -6.89 -7.39
C PHE A 232 -17.54 -6.67 -7.21
N LYS A 233 -18.31 -6.96 -8.27
CA LYS A 233 -19.78 -6.87 -8.22
C LYS A 233 -20.40 -7.89 -7.27
N ASN A 234 -19.81 -9.09 -7.19
CA ASN A 234 -20.23 -10.21 -6.35
C ASN A 234 -19.00 -10.81 -5.65
N PRO A 235 -18.55 -10.23 -4.53
CA PRO A 235 -17.45 -10.77 -3.73
C PRO A 235 -17.82 -12.10 -3.07
#